data_AF-A0A2D4PNX4-F1
#
_entry.id   AF-A0A2D4PNX4-F1
#
_cell.length_a   1.000
_cell.length_b   1.000
_cell.length_c   1.000
_cell.angle_alpha   90.00
_cell.angle_beta   90.00
_cell.angle_gamma   90.00
#
_symmetry.space_group_name_H-M   'P 1'
#
loop_
_entity.id
_entity.type
_entity.pdbx_description
1 polymer ?
#
loop_
_entity_poly.entity_id
_entity_poly.type
_entity_poly.pdbx_seq_one_letter_code
_entity_poly.pdbx_strand_id
1 'polypeptide(L)'
;MVKSLQQKLVTDEDVFPTKYGKEFPNSFESLVKKICKYLFHVLAHIYSSHFKETLALELHGHLNTLYVHFILFIREFNLVDPKETTIMDDLTEILCSSSGSSSSNGSGNGSGGGGSGSSSSSSAVAQNHVKER
;
A
#
# COMPACT_ATOMS: atom_id res chain seq x y z
N MET A 1 4.26 -26.73 -3.02
CA MET A 1 5.59 -26.51 -2.42
C MET A 1 5.72 -25.18 -1.67
N VAL A 2 5.15 -24.05 -2.14
CA VAL A 2 5.31 -22.73 -1.48
C VAL A 2 4.75 -22.67 -0.05
N LYS A 3 3.58 -23.28 0.23
CA LYS A 3 3.00 -23.29 1.60
C LYS A 3 3.85 -24.01 2.65
N SER A 4 4.64 -25.02 2.26
CA SER A 4 5.48 -25.77 3.21
C SER A 4 6.75 -24.98 3.63
N LEU A 5 7.30 -24.13 2.75
CA LEU A 5 8.47 -23.31 3.09
C LEU A 5 8.13 -22.20 4.11
N GLN A 6 6.95 -21.58 4.01
CA GLN A 6 6.54 -20.55 4.98
C GLN A 6 6.31 -21.14 6.36
N GLN A 7 5.66 -22.30 6.43
CA GLN A 7 5.37 -22.96 7.71
C GLN A 7 6.67 -23.40 8.40
N LYS A 8 7.66 -23.86 7.64
CA LYS A 8 8.97 -24.23 8.17
C LYS A 8 9.76 -23.04 8.74
N LEU A 9 9.56 -21.82 8.21
CA LEU A 9 10.17 -20.59 8.74
C LEU A 9 9.42 -20.01 9.94
N VAL A 10 8.09 -20.18 10.02
CA VAL A 10 7.25 -19.73 11.14
C VAL A 10 7.38 -20.64 12.37
N THR A 11 7.67 -21.92 12.17
CA THR A 11 7.79 -22.92 13.26
C THR A 11 9.24 -23.08 13.74
N ASP A 12 10.16 -22.24 13.24
CA ASP A 12 11.58 -22.31 13.61
C ASP A 12 11.81 -21.54 14.92
N GLU A 13 12.10 -22.28 15.99
CA GLU A 13 12.30 -21.77 17.36
C GLU A 13 13.54 -20.87 17.49
N ASP A 14 14.47 -20.92 16.54
CA ASP A 14 15.61 -19.99 16.49
C ASP A 14 15.26 -18.67 15.80
N VAL A 15 14.11 -18.62 15.12
CA VAL A 15 13.58 -17.44 14.43
C VAL A 15 12.49 -16.76 15.26
N PHE A 16 11.56 -17.53 15.80
CA PHE A 16 10.48 -17.09 16.68
C PHE A 16 10.66 -17.78 18.03
N PRO A 17 11.48 -17.22 18.95
CA PRO A 17 11.73 -17.85 20.23
C PRO A 17 10.43 -17.91 21.04
N THR A 18 9.92 -19.11 21.34
CA THR A 18 8.74 -19.29 22.21
C THR A 18 9.11 -19.37 23.69
N LYS A 19 10.41 -19.46 24.02
CA LYS A 19 10.92 -19.47 25.40
C LYS A 19 11.31 -18.06 25.89
N TYR A 20 10.80 -17.72 27.07
CA TYR A 20 11.14 -16.51 27.82
C TYR A 20 12.66 -16.36 28.00
N GLY A 21 13.21 -15.20 27.63
CA GLY A 21 14.62 -14.85 27.85
C GLY A 21 15.56 -15.00 26.64
N LYS A 22 15.07 -15.45 25.47
CA LYS A 22 15.82 -15.36 24.22
C LYS A 22 15.45 -14.07 23.47
N GLU A 23 16.45 -13.27 23.13
CA GLU A 23 16.30 -12.10 22.27
C GLU A 23 16.06 -12.53 20.82
N PHE A 24 15.28 -11.75 20.07
CA PHE A 24 15.11 -12.01 18.64
C PHE A 24 16.46 -11.83 17.92
N PRO A 25 16.79 -12.69 16.94
CA PRO A 25 18.03 -12.55 16.19
C PRO A 25 18.01 -11.24 15.38
N ASN A 26 19.18 -10.64 15.15
CA ASN A 26 19.31 -9.43 14.31
C ASN A 26 18.79 -9.62 12.87
N SER A 27 18.63 -10.86 12.41
CA SER A 27 18.07 -11.23 11.11
C SER A 27 16.54 -11.32 11.09
N PHE A 28 15.88 -11.15 12.24
CA PHE A 28 14.43 -11.31 12.38
C PHE A 28 13.66 -10.41 11.43
N GLU A 29 14.00 -9.12 11.37
CA GLU A 29 13.33 -8.16 10.49
C GLU A 29 13.43 -8.57 9.01
N SER A 30 14.64 -8.99 8.58
CA SER A 30 14.86 -9.46 7.20
C SER A 30 14.02 -10.69 6.88
N LEU A 31 13.83 -11.58 7.86
CA LEU A 31 12.99 -12.75 7.67
C LEU A 31 11.50 -12.41 7.66
N VAL A 32 11.03 -11.55 8.56
CA VAL A 32 9.62 -11.11 8.59
C VAL A 32 9.25 -10.48 7.24
N LYS A 33 10.11 -9.59 6.70
CA LYS A 33 9.93 -9.03 5.35
C LYS A 33 9.77 -10.12 4.28
N LYS A 34 10.63 -11.15 4.35
CA LYS A 34 10.57 -12.29 3.42
C LYS A 34 9.29 -13.12 3.57
N ILE A 35 8.83 -13.37 4.79
CA ILE A 35 7.59 -14.10 5.06
C ILE A 35 6.37 -13.30 4.57
N CYS A 36 6.31 -12.00 4.90
CA CYS A 36 5.25 -11.09 4.44
C CYS A 36 5.18 -11.05 2.92
N LYS A 37 6.33 -10.97 2.23
CA LYS A 37 6.36 -11.03 0.77
C LYS A 37 5.75 -12.32 0.21
N TYR A 38 6.12 -13.48 0.77
CA TYR A 38 5.54 -14.74 0.33
C TYR A 38 4.02 -14.81 0.62
N LEU A 39 3.55 -14.29 1.75
CA LEU A 39 2.12 -14.23 2.08
C LEU A 39 1.36 -13.34 1.09
N PHE A 40 1.93 -12.20 0.71
CA PHE A 40 1.37 -11.31 -0.29
C PHE A 40 1.14 -12.02 -1.63
N HIS A 41 2.15 -12.73 -2.14
CA HIS A 41 2.02 -13.48 -3.40
C HIS A 41 0.98 -14.61 -3.30
N VAL A 42 0.86 -15.27 -2.15
CA VAL A 42 -0.19 -16.28 -1.96
C VAL A 42 -1.58 -15.64 -1.98
N LEU A 43 -1.77 -14.48 -1.34
CA LEU A 43 -3.03 -13.73 -1.40
C LEU A 43 -3.37 -13.31 -2.83
N ALA A 44 -2.41 -12.71 -3.56
CA ALA A 44 -2.60 -12.33 -4.96
C ALA A 44 -2.95 -13.53 -5.86
N HIS A 45 -2.33 -14.69 -5.61
CA HIS A 45 -2.67 -15.91 -6.33
C HIS A 45 -4.09 -16.40 -6.03
N ILE A 46 -4.54 -16.31 -4.78
CA ILE A 46 -5.92 -16.66 -4.41
C ILE A 46 -6.93 -15.75 -5.13
N TYR A 47 -6.68 -14.44 -5.16
CA TYR A 47 -7.54 -13.48 -5.85
C TYR A 47 -7.56 -13.64 -7.38
N SER A 48 -6.43 -14.03 -8.00
CA SER A 48 -6.37 -14.21 -9.46
C SER A 48 -6.90 -15.58 -9.91
N SER A 49 -6.58 -16.64 -9.17
CA SER A 49 -6.76 -18.02 -9.64
C SER A 49 -7.90 -18.77 -8.94
N HIS A 50 -8.26 -18.37 -7.72
CA HIS A 50 -9.23 -19.09 -6.88
C HIS A 50 -10.41 -18.23 -6.40
N PHE A 51 -10.59 -17.05 -7.00
CA PHE A 51 -11.65 -16.14 -6.58
C PHE A 51 -13.05 -16.67 -6.90
N LYS A 52 -13.21 -17.41 -8.02
CA LYS A 52 -14.50 -18.02 -8.40
C LYS A 52 -14.96 -19.05 -7.36
N GLU A 53 -14.04 -19.87 -6.88
CA GLU A 53 -14.28 -20.87 -5.84
C GLU A 53 -14.53 -20.19 -4.49
N THR A 54 -13.78 -19.14 -4.17
CA THR A 54 -13.97 -18.34 -2.94
C THR A 54 -15.34 -17.65 -2.92
N LEU A 55 -15.82 -17.19 -4.08
CA LEU A 55 -17.16 -16.64 -4.24
C LEU A 55 -18.23 -17.72 -4.07
N ALA A 56 -18.05 -18.89 -4.69
CA ALA A 56 -19.00 -20.01 -4.59
C ALA A 56 -19.18 -20.53 -3.17
N LEU A 57 -18.15 -20.39 -2.33
CA LEU A 57 -18.17 -20.76 -0.90
C LEU A 57 -18.59 -19.59 0.02
N GLU A 58 -19.00 -18.44 -0.54
CA GLU A 58 -19.35 -17.22 0.20
C GLU A 58 -18.24 -16.72 1.17
N LEU A 59 -16.98 -17.09 0.92
CA LEU A 59 -15.85 -16.77 1.79
C LEU A 59 -15.17 -15.43 1.43
N HIS A 60 -15.58 -14.80 0.34
CA HIS A 60 -14.98 -13.59 -0.20
C HIS A 60 -14.93 -12.43 0.81
N GLY A 61 -15.95 -12.27 1.67
CA GLY A 61 -15.93 -11.26 2.73
C GLY A 61 -14.80 -11.44 3.75
N HIS A 62 -14.49 -12.70 4.11
CA HIS A 62 -13.38 -13.00 5.01
C HIS A 62 -12.03 -12.74 4.35
N LEU A 63 -11.91 -13.09 3.06
CA LEU A 63 -10.71 -12.82 2.27
C LEU A 63 -10.45 -11.32 2.11
N ASN A 64 -11.50 -10.52 1.93
CA ASN A 64 -11.40 -9.06 1.83
C ASN A 64 -10.91 -8.45 3.14
N THR A 65 -11.49 -8.82 4.29
CA THR A 65 -11.05 -8.32 5.61
C THR A 65 -9.61 -8.74 5.91
N LEU A 66 -9.25 -9.98 5.60
CA LEU A 66 -7.88 -10.46 5.74
C LEU A 66 -6.91 -9.64 4.88
N TYR A 67 -7.27 -9.36 3.63
CA TYR A 67 -6.45 -8.59 2.72
C TYR A 67 -6.26 -7.14 3.20
N VAL A 68 -7.33 -6.46 3.61
CA VAL A 68 -7.28 -5.08 4.14
C VAL A 68 -6.41 -5.03 5.41
N HIS A 69 -6.61 -5.95 6.33
CA HIS A 69 -5.79 -6.02 7.53
C HIS A 69 -4.31 -6.25 7.19
N PHE A 70 -4.04 -7.15 6.24
CA PHE A 70 -2.70 -7.46 5.81
C PHE A 70 -2.00 -6.27 5.13
N ILE A 71 -2.66 -5.58 4.20
CA ILE A 71 -2.07 -4.44 3.47
C ILE A 71 -1.77 -3.27 4.41
N LEU A 72 -2.65 -2.99 5.37
CA LEU A 72 -2.42 -1.97 6.39
C LEU A 72 -1.24 -2.34 7.27
N PHE A 73 -1.14 -3.60 7.71
CA PHE A 73 -0.04 -4.08 8.53
C PHE A 73 1.32 -3.97 7.81
N ILE A 74 1.43 -4.43 6.56
CA ILE A 74 2.72 -4.37 5.85
C ILE A 74 3.13 -2.94 5.49
N ARG A 75 2.18 -2.00 5.32
CA ARG A 75 2.45 -0.58 5.10
C ARG A 75 2.92 0.11 6.37
N GLU A 76 2.26 -0.13 7.50
CA GLU A 76 2.62 0.47 8.79
C GLU A 76 4.07 0.11 9.18
N PHE A 77 4.44 -1.16 9.02
CA PHE A 77 5.76 -1.66 9.38
C PHE A 77 6.77 -1.67 8.23
N ASN A 78 6.42 -1.12 7.06
CA ASN A 78 7.26 -1.10 5.85
C ASN A 78 7.90 -2.48 5.53
N LEU A 79 7.08 -3.54 5.59
CA LEU A 79 7.54 -4.92 5.50
C LEU A 79 7.69 -5.44 4.07
N VAL A 80 7.06 -4.77 3.11
CA VAL A 80 7.09 -5.12 1.69
C VAL A 80 7.25 -3.83 0.90
N ASP A 81 8.06 -3.89 -0.17
CA ASP A 81 8.25 -2.73 -1.03
C ASP A 81 6.92 -2.33 -1.69
N PRO A 82 6.54 -1.04 -1.69
CA PRO A 82 5.31 -0.57 -2.33
C PRO A 82 5.22 -0.94 -3.81
N LYS A 83 6.38 -1.09 -4.46
CA LYS A 83 6.48 -1.52 -5.87
C LYS A 83 6.02 -2.96 -6.09
N GLU A 84 6.15 -3.82 -5.09
CA GLU A 84 5.69 -5.21 -5.17
C GLU A 84 4.18 -5.29 -4.91
N THR A 85 3.60 -4.35 -4.14
CA THR A 85 2.16 -4.32 -3.86
C THR A 85 1.32 -3.77 -5.02
N THR A 86 1.94 -3.11 -6.01
CA THR A 86 1.22 -2.43 -7.10
C THR A 86 0.31 -3.33 -7.91
N ILE A 87 0.62 -4.62 -8.00
CA ILE A 87 -0.21 -5.61 -8.72
C ILE A 87 -1.61 -5.77 -8.12
N MET A 88 -1.83 -5.30 -6.90
CA MET A 88 -3.09 -5.37 -6.19
C MET A 88 -3.58 -3.97 -5.76
N ASP A 89 -3.04 -2.89 -6.33
CA ASP A 89 -3.44 -1.52 -5.99
C ASP A 89 -4.91 -1.27 -6.32
N ASP A 90 -5.40 -1.74 -7.47
CA ASP A 90 -6.81 -1.63 -7.86
C ASP A 90 -7.73 -2.26 -6.78
N LEU A 91 -7.37 -3.43 -6.27
CA LEU A 91 -8.11 -4.10 -5.20
C LEU A 91 -8.02 -3.34 -3.88
N THR A 92 -6.83 -2.80 -3.56
CA THR A 92 -6.60 -1.97 -2.38
C THR A 92 -7.47 -0.72 -2.41
N GLU A 93 -7.55 -0.04 -3.55
CA GLU A 93 -8.37 1.16 -3.72
C GLU A 93 -9.85 0.84 -3.50
N ILE A 94 -10.36 -0.23 -4.10
CA ILE A 94 -11.76 -0.63 -3.96
C ILE A 94 -12.10 -0.96 -2.50
N LEU A 95 -11.27 -1.76 -1.83
CA LEU A 95 -11.54 -2.24 -0.48
C LEU A 95 -11.31 -1.17 0.60
N CYS A 96 -10.29 -0.32 0.45
CA CYS A 96 -10.00 0.74 1.42
C CYS A 96 -10.86 1.99 1.21
N SER A 97 -11.22 2.34 -0.02
CA SER A 97 -12.11 3.50 -0.29
C SER A 97 -13.55 3.26 0.18
N SER A 98 -13.96 1.99 0.34
CA SER A 98 -15.28 1.65 0.83
C SER A 98 -15.52 2.01 2.31
N SER A 99 -14.47 2.38 3.07
CA SER A 99 -14.60 2.74 4.49
C SER A 99 -14.59 4.25 4.77
N GLY A 100 -14.55 5.10 3.73
CA GLY A 100 -14.62 6.54 3.95
C GLY A 100 -14.60 7.34 2.66
N SER A 101 -15.76 7.49 2.02
CA SER A 101 -16.11 8.67 1.21
C SER A 101 -17.59 8.63 0.80
N SER A 102 -18.45 9.06 1.73
CA SER A 102 -19.49 10.00 1.34
C SER A 102 -18.79 11.32 1.01
N SER A 103 -18.52 11.59 -0.27
CA SER A 103 -18.20 12.95 -0.71
C SER A 103 -18.60 13.18 -2.16
N SER A 104 -19.63 14.01 -2.26
CA SER A 104 -20.19 14.71 -3.40
C SER A 104 -19.19 15.64 -4.11
N ASN A 105 -19.11 15.57 -5.43
CA ASN A 105 -19.00 16.69 -6.40
C ASN A 105 -18.73 16.12 -7.81
N GLY A 106 -19.25 16.60 -8.93
CA GLY A 106 -20.08 17.77 -9.24
C GLY A 106 -20.34 17.84 -10.76
N SER A 107 -21.37 18.58 -11.15
CA SER A 107 -21.67 19.05 -12.51
C SER A 107 -22.58 20.25 -12.32
N GLY A 108 -22.31 21.50 -12.71
CA GLY A 108 -21.42 22.08 -13.70
C GLY A 108 -22.27 23.12 -14.43
N ASN A 109 -21.95 24.42 -14.35
CA ASN A 109 -22.21 25.33 -15.49
C ASN A 109 -21.44 26.65 -15.36
N GLY A 110 -20.76 27.02 -16.44
CA GLY A 110 -20.03 28.28 -16.59
C GLY A 110 -20.91 29.43 -17.08
N SER A 111 -20.39 30.65 -16.94
CA SER A 111 -20.79 31.84 -17.69
C SER A 111 -19.62 32.83 -17.69
N GLY A 112 -19.28 33.31 -18.89
CA GLY A 112 -18.10 34.13 -19.16
C GLY A 112 -18.28 35.64 -19.01
N GLY A 113 -17.34 36.39 -19.58
CA GLY A 113 -17.41 37.85 -19.73
C GLY A 113 -16.01 38.48 -19.71
N GLY A 114 -15.59 39.04 -20.85
CA GLY A 114 -14.26 39.62 -21.07
C GLY A 114 -14.05 41.04 -20.52
N GLY A 115 -12.84 41.56 -20.75
CA GLY A 115 -12.48 42.94 -20.49
C GLY A 115 -11.01 43.23 -20.83
N SER A 116 -10.80 43.95 -21.93
CA SER A 116 -9.53 44.49 -22.41
C SER A 116 -9.03 45.65 -21.53
N GLY A 117 -7.71 45.85 -21.43
CA GLY A 117 -7.15 47.04 -20.81
C GLY A 117 -5.62 47.05 -20.79
N SER A 118 -5.03 47.75 -21.76
CA SER A 118 -3.61 48.02 -21.95
C SER A 118 -3.08 49.15 -21.05
N SER A 119 -1.84 49.05 -20.58
CA SER A 119 -0.84 50.15 -20.58
C SER A 119 0.47 49.77 -19.85
N SER A 120 1.60 49.84 -20.57
CA SER A 120 2.91 50.46 -20.25
C SER A 120 3.30 50.66 -18.76
N SER A 121 4.54 50.48 -18.27
CA SER A 121 5.87 50.66 -18.89
C SER A 121 6.99 50.30 -17.88
N SER A 122 8.19 50.08 -18.43
CA SER A 122 9.52 50.52 -17.93
C SER A 122 10.22 49.82 -16.74
N SER A 123 11.26 49.05 -17.12
CA SER A 123 12.70 49.25 -16.80
C SER A 123 13.36 48.69 -15.52
N ALA A 124 14.66 48.34 -15.71
CA ALA A 124 15.77 48.00 -14.78
C ALA A 124 15.88 46.51 -14.38
N VAL A 125 16.87 45.71 -14.82
CA VAL A 125 18.36 45.72 -14.65
C VAL A 125 18.84 45.19 -13.28
N ALA A 126 19.88 44.33 -13.34
CA ALA A 126 20.79 43.81 -12.30
C ALA A 126 20.35 42.49 -11.61
N GLN A 127 21.00 41.34 -11.88
CA GLN A 127 22.31 40.85 -11.39
C GLN A 127 22.30 40.35 -9.93
N ASN A 128 22.42 39.02 -9.79
CA ASN A 128 23.36 38.27 -8.92
C ASN A 128 23.55 38.70 -7.44
N HIS A 129 23.22 37.84 -6.46
CA HIS A 129 24.17 37.39 -5.42
C HIS A 129 23.66 36.28 -4.47
N VAL A 130 24.65 35.52 -3.99
CA VAL A 130 24.79 34.43 -3.02
C VAL A 130 24.59 34.84 -1.54
N LYS A 131 24.05 33.94 -0.69
CA LYS A 131 24.69 33.28 0.48
C LYS A 131 23.71 32.96 1.63
N GLU A 132 23.88 31.74 2.16
CA GLU A 132 23.60 31.24 3.51
C GLU A 132 23.48 32.30 4.62
N ARG A 133 22.51 32.08 5.51
CA ARG A 133 22.77 31.85 6.94
C ARG A 133 21.77 30.85 7.49
#